data_AF-A0A2E9RWC7-F1
#
_entry.id   AF-A0A2E9RWC7-F1
#
_cell.length_a   1.000
_cell.length_b   1.000
_cell.length_c   1.000
_cell.angle_alpha   90.00
_cell.angle_beta   90.00
_cell.angle_gamma   90.00
#
_symmetry.space_group_name_H-M   'P 1'
#
loop_
_entity.id
_entity.type
_entity.pdbx_description
1 polymer ?
#
loop_
_entity_poly.entity_id
_entity_poly.type
_entity_poly.pdbx_seq_one_letter_code
_entity_poly.pdbx_strand_id
1 'polypeptide(L)'
;MIATRKQFHLLIFCLIVFSQLLAAEKPVIKKEKLQIVFLFGQSNMVGLADARTAWYLTQPQYAPPREMAVKKSRYFNWENFYWSGLLYYKGPEENRGKLAALRAERTASRAKWRQRARGEHGPWRENAWGPKPGTGRANMYPFLDRKAEEEGIYKRIAEILDGKENQLPVDAAYDEMMLRDQEIATEIKRVREIYLKGTTAKDFDTLDDAIEAAVEAKKLVVEVPRGKAFPEPEKNRALFAELARKHVNLPIAKRTWIYGHGHVAGSEGKGNRITTQGPLTVGYGAGVTKIGPEYGIGITMERLVDAPILLVKCSWGNTSIASDWRPPSLDGVETATEKSEREAWNALQAEDAKQAGREFKPRSARQKTGNPGYAMSMAMPQVDKVLADPGKYHPAYDPEVGHEVAGMIWFQGYSDKDNPAYGELLAQLIRDFRKKVKTPELPVVCGTLGMASFKHAAFMENANKGMLQSAKMPDLAEKVDVVNTAPYFPLEFNLLKQVRQKEDDSPEYLEAVASARGKSNGGFHYHGSAKCFLLMGDAMGRSMANLMAGGNPALHAEPPR
;
A
#
# COMPACT_ATOMS: atom_id res chain seq x y z
N MET A 1 -72.26 3.61 16.34
CA MET A 1 -71.72 4.36 15.19
C MET A 1 -70.27 4.71 15.56
N ILE A 2 -69.19 4.13 14.98
CA ILE A 2 -68.86 3.95 13.54
C ILE A 2 -68.89 5.34 12.88
N ALA A 3 -67.84 5.95 12.32
CA ALA A 3 -66.45 5.62 12.02
C ALA A 3 -65.63 6.95 12.01
N THR A 4 -64.34 7.12 11.66
CA THR A 4 -63.35 6.31 10.93
C THR A 4 -61.95 6.88 11.25
N ARG A 5 -60.95 6.05 11.59
CA ARG A 5 -59.53 6.42 11.41
C ARG A 5 -58.88 5.40 10.47
N LYS A 6 -58.75 5.77 9.20
CA LYS A 6 -57.70 5.27 8.31
C LYS A 6 -56.38 5.91 8.82
N GLN A 7 -55.20 5.29 8.75
CA GLN A 7 -54.75 4.24 7.82
C GLN A 7 -53.78 3.27 8.51
N PHE A 8 -53.58 2.10 7.90
CA PHE A 8 -52.82 0.95 8.42
C PHE A 8 -51.47 0.79 7.68
N HIS A 9 -50.47 0.20 8.37
CA HIS A 9 -49.27 -0.46 7.79
C HIS A 9 -48.25 0.47 7.07
N LEU A 10 -46.96 0.12 6.89
CA LEU A 10 -46.17 -1.09 7.18
C LEU A 10 -44.69 -0.66 7.38
N LEU A 11 -43.97 -1.19 8.38
CA LEU A 11 -42.48 -1.32 8.36
C LEU A 11 -41.97 -2.17 9.54
N ILE A 12 -42.13 -3.49 9.39
CA ILE A 12 -41.36 -4.52 10.11
C ILE A 12 -40.54 -5.25 9.04
N PHE A 13 -39.39 -5.82 9.42
CA PHE A 13 -38.38 -6.53 8.62
C PHE A 13 -37.35 -5.66 7.88
N CYS A 14 -36.18 -5.51 8.51
CA CYS A 14 -34.96 -6.20 8.05
C CYS A 14 -33.90 -6.16 9.17
N LEU A 15 -33.88 -7.16 10.07
CA LEU A 15 -32.94 -7.23 11.19
C LEU A 15 -32.52 -8.69 11.53
N ILE A 16 -32.12 -9.42 10.49
CA ILE A 16 -31.43 -10.73 10.48
C ILE A 16 -30.82 -10.86 9.07
N VAL A 17 -29.63 -11.42 8.80
CA VAL A 17 -28.63 -12.18 9.59
C VAL A 17 -27.26 -11.49 9.36
N PHE A 18 -26.28 -11.43 10.28
CA PHE A 18 -25.16 -12.39 10.38
C PHE A 18 -24.30 -12.16 11.65
N SER A 19 -24.66 -12.82 12.74
CA SER A 19 -23.73 -13.15 13.83
C SER A 19 -23.20 -14.57 13.61
N GLN A 20 -22.19 -14.74 12.75
CA GLN A 20 -21.46 -16.01 12.70
C GLN A 20 -20.40 -16.06 13.80
N LEU A 21 -20.45 -17.13 14.59
CA LEU A 21 -19.58 -17.37 15.73
C LEU A 21 -18.12 -17.53 15.29
N LEU A 22 -17.21 -17.28 16.23
CA LEU A 22 -15.83 -17.78 16.23
C LEU A 22 -15.80 -19.32 16.44
N ALA A 23 -16.45 -20.05 15.54
CA ALA A 23 -16.14 -21.46 15.33
C ALA A 23 -14.80 -21.57 14.59
N ALA A 24 -14.04 -22.64 14.84
CA ALA A 24 -12.84 -22.90 14.07
C ALA A 24 -13.20 -22.98 12.58
N GLU A 25 -12.61 -22.10 11.76
CA GLU A 25 -12.78 -22.10 10.31
C GLU A 25 -12.34 -23.47 9.77
N LYS A 26 -13.32 -24.33 9.47
CA LYS A 26 -13.06 -25.52 8.66
C LYS A 26 -12.64 -25.02 7.28
N PRO A 27 -11.64 -25.63 6.63
CA PRO A 27 -11.32 -25.31 5.26
C PRO A 27 -12.58 -25.46 4.40
N VAL A 28 -12.89 -24.41 3.64
CA VAL A 28 -14.11 -24.36 2.82
C VAL A 28 -13.92 -25.14 1.52
N ILE A 29 -12.66 -25.27 1.08
CA ILE A 29 -12.28 -25.86 -0.20
C ILE A 29 -11.29 -26.99 0.08
N LYS A 30 -11.58 -28.20 -0.39
CA LYS A 30 -10.62 -29.30 -0.41
C LYS A 30 -10.05 -29.46 -1.81
N LYS A 31 -8.73 -29.53 -1.94
CA LYS A 31 -8.04 -29.79 -3.20
C LYS A 31 -6.84 -30.69 -2.99
N GLU A 32 -6.66 -31.66 -3.89
CA GLU A 32 -5.61 -32.68 -3.77
C GLU A 32 -4.27 -32.19 -4.34
N LYS A 33 -4.31 -31.36 -5.40
CA LYS A 33 -3.13 -30.82 -6.07
C LYS A 33 -2.43 -29.74 -5.25
N LEU A 34 -1.13 -29.56 -5.50
CA LEU A 34 -0.38 -28.39 -5.05
C LEU A 34 -0.97 -27.11 -5.66
N GLN A 35 -1.39 -26.18 -4.80
CA GLN A 35 -1.91 -24.87 -5.18
C GLN A 35 -0.77 -23.87 -5.32
N ILE A 36 -0.41 -23.49 -6.55
CA ILE A 36 0.65 -22.48 -6.78
C ILE A 36 0.00 -21.11 -6.99
N VAL A 37 0.31 -20.14 -6.13
CA VAL A 37 -0.20 -18.75 -6.21
C VAL A 37 0.95 -17.77 -6.38
N PHE A 38 0.90 -16.97 -7.45
CA PHE A 38 1.93 -15.99 -7.78
C PHE A 38 1.65 -14.66 -7.10
N LEU A 39 2.62 -14.12 -6.35
CA LEU A 39 2.51 -12.82 -5.68
C LEU A 39 3.42 -11.81 -6.38
N PHE A 40 2.85 -10.92 -7.17
CA PHE A 40 3.60 -9.92 -7.94
C PHE A 40 3.34 -8.52 -7.41
N GLY A 41 4.37 -7.68 -7.40
CA GLY A 41 4.15 -6.27 -7.10
C GLY A 41 5.36 -5.44 -6.71
N GLN A 42 5.05 -4.28 -6.13
CA GLN A 42 5.98 -3.22 -5.78
C GLN A 42 5.99 -2.97 -4.28
N SER A 43 7.14 -2.58 -3.71
CA SER A 43 7.39 -1.94 -2.38
C SER A 43 6.61 -2.49 -1.17
N ASN A 44 5.29 -2.39 -1.17
CA ASN A 44 4.43 -3.00 -0.16
C ASN A 44 4.35 -4.52 -0.33
N MET A 45 4.29 -5.06 -1.56
CA MET A 45 4.43 -6.51 -1.78
C MET A 45 5.81 -7.04 -1.34
N VAL A 46 6.87 -6.21 -1.42
CA VAL A 46 8.20 -6.58 -0.90
C VAL A 46 8.16 -6.92 0.58
N GLY A 47 7.37 -6.19 1.36
CA GLY A 47 7.21 -6.41 2.80
C GLY A 47 8.21 -5.62 3.63
N LEU A 48 7.71 -4.62 4.34
CA LEU A 48 8.52 -3.57 4.97
C LEU A 48 8.13 -3.28 6.43
N ALA A 49 7.14 -4.00 6.96
CA ALA A 49 6.77 -3.98 8.37
C ALA A 49 7.65 -4.95 9.15
N ASP A 50 8.28 -4.49 10.23
CA ASP A 50 8.90 -5.38 11.22
C ASP A 50 7.78 -6.06 12.02
N ALA A 51 7.85 -7.39 12.17
CA ALA A 51 6.79 -8.17 12.79
C ALA A 51 6.52 -7.78 14.25
N ARG A 52 7.48 -7.17 14.96
CA ARG A 52 7.28 -6.66 16.33
C ARG A 52 6.23 -5.55 16.40
N THR A 53 6.02 -4.82 15.30
CA THR A 53 4.94 -3.81 15.21
C THR A 53 3.53 -4.44 15.27
N ALA A 54 3.41 -5.78 15.20
CA ALA A 54 2.17 -6.49 15.47
C ALA A 54 1.67 -6.25 16.91
N TRP A 55 2.53 -5.74 17.81
CA TRP A 55 2.15 -5.16 19.09
C TRP A 55 0.92 -4.24 18.98
N TYR A 56 0.75 -3.50 17.89
CA TYR A 56 -0.39 -2.59 17.72
C TYR A 56 -1.75 -3.29 17.56
N LEU A 57 -1.81 -4.59 17.25
CA LEU A 57 -3.02 -5.41 17.37
C LEU A 57 -3.38 -5.74 18.83
N THR A 58 -2.46 -5.53 19.77
CA THR A 58 -2.73 -5.69 21.21
C THR A 58 -3.38 -4.45 21.84
N GLN A 59 -3.27 -3.30 21.17
CA GLN A 59 -3.64 -1.96 21.64
C GLN A 59 -4.99 -1.49 21.09
N PRO A 60 -5.64 -0.49 21.71
CA PRO A 60 -6.63 0.34 21.02
C PRO A 60 -5.98 1.15 19.88
N GLN A 61 -6.79 1.73 18.99
CA GLN A 61 -6.32 2.76 18.06
C GLN A 61 -5.74 3.94 18.86
N TYR A 62 -4.55 4.42 18.48
CA TYR A 62 -3.97 5.64 19.06
C TYR A 62 -4.87 6.84 18.75
N ALA A 63 -5.18 7.63 19.78
CA ALA A 63 -6.08 8.78 19.70
C ALA A 63 -5.30 10.10 19.88
N PRO A 64 -4.70 10.65 18.81
CA PRO A 64 -3.95 11.91 18.92
C PRO A 64 -4.85 13.04 19.44
N PRO A 65 -4.39 13.89 20.38
CA PRO A 65 -5.24 14.90 21.00
C PRO A 65 -5.91 15.80 19.96
N ARG A 66 -7.25 15.87 19.97
CA ARG A 66 -8.06 16.53 18.94
C ARG A 66 -7.61 17.98 18.71
N GLU A 67 -7.42 18.73 19.79
CA GLU A 67 -6.91 20.11 19.82
C GLU A 67 -5.50 20.29 19.22
N MET A 68 -4.64 19.28 19.27
CA MET A 68 -3.35 19.30 18.60
C MET A 68 -3.49 18.90 17.13
N ALA A 69 -4.30 17.88 16.84
CA ALA A 69 -4.50 17.34 15.51
C ALA A 69 -5.15 18.34 14.55
N VAL A 70 -6.31 18.91 14.91
CA VAL A 70 -7.09 19.80 14.01
C VAL A 70 -6.49 21.20 13.85
N LYS A 71 -5.53 21.58 14.70
CA LYS A 71 -4.95 22.92 14.74
C LYS A 71 -4.19 23.27 13.45
N LYS A 72 -4.70 24.25 12.71
CA LYS A 72 -4.01 24.91 11.59
C LYS A 72 -2.68 25.52 12.07
N SER A 73 -1.54 25.02 11.56
CA SER A 73 -0.25 25.70 11.73
C SER A 73 -0.21 26.97 10.88
N ARG A 74 0.50 28.02 11.34
CA ARG A 74 0.62 29.31 10.62
C ARG A 74 1.03 29.12 9.16
N TYR A 75 2.05 28.30 8.91
CA TYR A 75 2.54 27.99 7.57
C TYR A 75 2.08 26.61 7.11
N PHE A 76 1.88 26.48 5.81
CA PHE A 76 1.60 25.19 5.16
C PHE A 76 2.73 24.18 5.44
N ASN A 77 2.37 23.06 6.06
CA ASN A 77 3.27 21.94 6.31
C ASN A 77 2.53 20.62 6.03
N TRP A 78 3.14 19.71 5.25
CA TRP A 78 2.58 18.38 5.01
C TRP A 78 2.49 17.51 6.26
N GLU A 79 3.23 17.84 7.31
CA GLU A 79 3.21 17.16 8.61
C GLU A 79 2.13 17.72 9.55
N ASN A 80 1.33 18.70 9.12
CA ASN A 80 0.20 19.23 9.86
C ASN A 80 -1.13 18.78 9.22
N PHE A 81 -1.97 18.11 10.00
CA PHE A 81 -3.19 17.44 9.53
C PHE A 81 -4.11 18.35 8.72
N TYR A 82 -4.33 19.57 9.22
CA TYR A 82 -5.15 20.58 8.57
C TYR A 82 -4.69 20.83 7.12
N TRP A 83 -3.40 21.10 6.91
CA TRP A 83 -2.86 21.37 5.58
C TRP A 83 -2.79 20.12 4.68
N SER A 84 -2.84 18.92 5.28
CA SER A 84 -2.99 17.68 4.51
C SER A 84 -4.38 17.53 3.86
N GLY A 85 -5.34 18.40 4.23
CA GLY A 85 -6.67 18.52 3.60
C GLY A 85 -6.66 18.74 2.08
N LEU A 86 -5.54 19.19 1.50
CA LEU A 86 -5.36 19.20 0.04
C LEU A 86 -5.44 17.80 -0.59
N LEU A 87 -5.14 16.74 0.17
CA LEU A 87 -5.12 15.35 -0.33
C LEU A 87 -6.50 14.68 -0.21
N TYR A 88 -7.31 15.10 0.78
CA TYR A 88 -8.61 14.52 1.11
C TYR A 88 -9.78 15.49 0.88
N TYR A 89 -9.58 16.55 0.11
CA TYR A 89 -10.63 17.53 -0.19
C TYR A 89 -11.84 16.87 -0.86
N LYS A 90 -12.99 16.97 -0.19
CA LYS A 90 -14.27 16.40 -0.63
C LYS A 90 -15.25 17.52 -0.94
N GLY A 91 -15.20 18.03 -2.16
CA GLY A 91 -16.07 19.10 -2.65
C GLY A 91 -15.99 19.21 -4.17
N PRO A 92 -16.49 20.32 -4.78
CA PRO A 92 -16.50 20.51 -6.22
C PRO A 92 -15.13 20.36 -6.88
N GLU A 93 -15.09 19.72 -8.05
CA GLU A 93 -13.85 19.47 -8.80
C GLU A 93 -13.14 20.77 -9.19
N GLU A 94 -13.88 21.86 -9.43
CA GLU A 94 -13.31 23.20 -9.68
C GLU A 94 -12.41 23.66 -8.50
N ASN A 95 -12.86 23.45 -7.27
CA ASN A 95 -12.09 23.80 -6.07
C ASN A 95 -10.91 22.85 -5.85
N ARG A 96 -11.03 21.57 -6.23
CA ARG A 96 -9.88 20.65 -6.27
C ARG A 96 -8.83 21.13 -7.27
N GLY A 97 -9.25 21.62 -8.44
CA GLY A 97 -8.39 22.28 -9.43
C GLY A 97 -7.72 23.55 -8.87
N LYS A 98 -8.47 24.42 -8.18
CA LYS A 98 -7.91 25.61 -7.48
C LYS A 98 -6.87 25.23 -6.43
N LEU A 99 -7.13 24.21 -5.61
CA LEU A 99 -6.16 23.71 -4.61
C LEU A 99 -4.88 23.16 -5.26
N ALA A 100 -5.00 22.44 -6.37
CA ALA A 100 -3.85 21.97 -7.15
C ALA A 100 -3.04 23.15 -7.72
N ALA A 101 -3.71 24.17 -8.27
CA ALA A 101 -3.07 25.39 -8.77
C ALA A 101 -2.37 26.17 -7.64
N LEU A 102 -3.00 26.36 -6.48
CA LEU A 102 -2.41 27.01 -5.31
C LEU A 102 -1.19 26.24 -4.75
N ARG A 103 -1.21 24.90 -4.81
CA ARG A 103 -0.05 24.05 -4.48
C ARG A 103 1.11 24.25 -5.47
N ALA A 104 0.81 24.38 -6.76
CA ALA A 104 1.81 24.70 -7.78
C ALA A 104 2.37 26.13 -7.58
N GLU A 105 1.50 27.11 -7.30
CA GLU A 105 1.86 28.50 -6.99
C GLU A 105 2.78 28.58 -5.76
N ARG A 106 2.46 27.87 -4.65
CA ARG A 106 3.35 27.74 -3.49
C ARG A 106 4.71 27.20 -3.89
N THR A 107 4.75 26.21 -4.77
CA THR A 107 6.00 25.57 -5.20
C THR A 107 6.85 26.52 -6.04
N ALA A 108 6.24 27.24 -6.98
CA ALA A 108 6.87 28.27 -7.79
C ALA A 108 7.37 29.46 -6.92
N SER A 109 6.57 29.92 -5.96
CA SER A 109 6.93 30.95 -4.98
C SER A 109 8.19 30.56 -4.20
N ARG A 110 8.20 29.37 -3.58
CA ARG A 110 9.34 28.85 -2.83
C ARG A 110 10.58 28.63 -3.70
N ALA A 111 10.42 28.32 -4.99
CA ALA A 111 11.52 28.25 -5.93
C ALA A 111 12.09 29.66 -6.23
N LYS A 112 11.26 30.58 -6.73
CA LYS A 112 11.58 31.99 -7.02
C LYS A 112 12.38 32.66 -5.90
N TRP A 113 11.90 32.55 -4.66
CA TRP A 113 12.55 33.17 -3.51
C TRP A 113 13.87 32.48 -3.09
N ARG A 114 14.00 31.18 -3.30
CA ARG A 114 15.25 30.44 -3.07
C ARG A 114 16.33 30.83 -4.07
N GLN A 115 15.96 30.97 -5.34
CA GLN A 115 16.88 31.39 -6.41
C GLN A 115 17.39 32.81 -6.17
N ARG A 116 16.50 33.75 -5.80
CA ARG A 116 16.89 35.12 -5.39
C ARG A 116 17.85 35.12 -4.20
N ALA A 117 17.59 34.31 -3.17
CA ALA A 117 18.48 34.23 -2.00
C ALA A 117 19.89 33.68 -2.35
N ARG A 118 19.99 32.85 -3.39
CA ARG A 118 21.24 32.33 -3.95
C ARG A 118 21.96 33.28 -4.92
N GLY A 119 21.33 34.40 -5.31
CA GLY A 119 21.90 35.34 -6.29
C GLY A 119 21.70 34.94 -7.75
N GLU A 120 20.89 33.91 -8.04
CA GLU A 120 20.60 33.44 -9.41
C GLU A 120 19.89 34.50 -10.27
N HIS A 121 19.34 35.55 -9.64
CA HIS A 121 18.63 36.68 -10.28
C HIS A 121 19.27 38.04 -9.92
N GLY A 122 20.59 38.08 -9.81
CA GLY A 122 21.36 39.28 -9.46
C GLY A 122 21.52 39.52 -7.94
N PRO A 123 22.06 40.70 -7.54
CA PRO A 123 22.35 41.01 -6.14
C PRO A 123 21.07 41.08 -5.29
N TRP A 124 21.21 40.83 -3.99
CA TRP A 124 20.08 40.89 -3.05
C TRP A 124 19.56 42.32 -2.90
N ARG A 125 18.25 42.51 -3.13
CA ARG A 125 17.60 43.82 -3.06
C ARG A 125 16.85 43.99 -1.74
N GLU A 126 17.57 44.30 -0.68
CA GLU A 126 17.03 44.36 0.69
C GLU A 126 15.81 45.29 0.82
N ASN A 127 15.86 46.48 0.24
CA ASN A 127 14.73 47.44 0.23
C ASN A 127 13.46 46.92 -0.46
N ALA A 128 13.56 45.91 -1.33
CA ALA A 128 12.43 45.35 -2.08
C ALA A 128 12.01 43.95 -1.58
N TRP A 129 12.93 43.21 -0.95
CA TRP A 129 12.75 41.80 -0.60
C TRP A 129 12.77 41.54 0.91
N GLY A 130 13.18 42.54 1.70
CA GLY A 130 13.44 42.43 3.13
C GLY A 130 14.80 41.80 3.44
N PRO A 131 15.07 41.47 4.72
CA PRO A 131 16.35 40.92 5.14
C PRO A 131 16.65 39.60 4.46
N LYS A 132 17.91 39.43 4.03
CA LYS A 132 18.36 38.20 3.37
C LYS A 132 18.32 37.02 4.36
N PRO A 133 17.75 35.86 3.99
CA PRO A 133 17.80 34.69 4.88
C PRO A 133 19.25 34.19 5.06
N GLY A 134 19.54 33.70 6.27
CA GLY A 134 20.76 32.94 6.52
C GLY A 134 20.84 31.65 5.68
N THR A 135 22.01 31.04 5.65
CA THR A 135 22.25 29.77 4.95
C THR A 135 21.62 28.58 5.69
N GLY A 136 21.52 27.43 5.01
CA GLY A 136 20.96 26.20 5.58
C GLY A 136 19.43 26.15 5.63
N ARG A 137 18.88 24.95 5.89
CA ARG A 137 17.42 24.70 5.87
C ARG A 137 16.67 25.45 6.97
N ALA A 138 17.25 25.55 8.17
CA ALA A 138 16.63 26.18 9.33
C ALA A 138 16.31 27.67 9.10
N ASN A 139 17.17 28.40 8.39
CA ASN A 139 16.94 29.80 8.03
C ASN A 139 16.11 29.94 6.74
N MET A 140 16.42 29.12 5.73
CA MET A 140 15.79 29.22 4.41
C MET A 140 14.31 28.84 4.44
N TYR A 141 13.91 27.78 5.14
CA TYR A 141 12.53 27.29 5.06
C TYR A 141 11.52 28.28 5.66
N PRO A 142 11.67 28.78 6.89
CA PRO A 142 10.78 29.80 7.46
C PRO A 142 10.70 31.07 6.60
N PHE A 143 11.81 31.50 6.00
CA PHE A 143 11.82 32.62 5.05
C PHE A 143 10.94 32.34 3.82
N LEU A 144 11.10 31.16 3.20
CA LEU A 144 10.32 30.77 2.02
C LEU A 144 8.83 30.54 2.35
N ASP A 145 8.51 30.12 3.57
CA ASP A 145 7.11 29.96 4.03
C ASP A 145 6.47 31.33 4.33
N ARG A 146 7.19 32.24 5.00
CA ARG A 146 6.77 33.65 5.16
C ARG A 146 6.53 34.34 3.82
N LYS A 147 7.38 34.13 2.81
CA LYS A 147 7.17 34.72 1.48
C LYS A 147 5.92 34.21 0.75
N ALA A 148 5.53 32.95 0.96
CA ALA A 148 4.28 32.43 0.42
C ALA A 148 3.03 32.85 1.24
N GLU A 149 3.21 33.17 2.52
CA GLU A 149 2.20 33.84 3.36
C GLU A 149 1.99 35.30 2.92
N GLU A 150 3.07 36.07 2.70
CA GLU A 150 3.05 37.44 2.14
C GLU A 150 2.34 37.49 0.76
N GLU A 151 2.45 36.43 -0.05
CA GLU A 151 1.76 36.27 -1.34
C GLU A 151 0.30 35.75 -1.22
N GLY A 152 -0.22 35.65 0.00
CA GLY A 152 -1.62 35.28 0.29
C GLY A 152 -1.98 33.84 -0.10
N ILE A 153 -1.01 32.97 -0.42
CA ILE A 153 -1.26 31.62 -0.93
C ILE A 153 -1.92 30.76 0.16
N TYR A 154 -1.46 30.87 1.40
CA TYR A 154 -2.00 30.06 2.52
C TYR A 154 -3.40 30.49 2.93
N LYS A 155 -3.72 31.79 2.80
CA LYS A 155 -5.08 32.31 3.00
C LYS A 155 -6.05 31.70 1.99
N ARG A 156 -5.71 31.76 0.69
CA ARG A 156 -6.53 31.20 -0.41
C ARG A 156 -6.73 29.69 -0.31
N ILE A 157 -5.72 28.95 0.17
CA ILE A 157 -5.86 27.53 0.48
C ILE A 157 -6.85 27.32 1.63
N ALA A 158 -6.68 28.05 2.74
CA ALA A 158 -7.54 27.92 3.91
C ALA A 158 -9.00 28.30 3.61
N GLU A 159 -9.25 29.32 2.79
CA GLU A 159 -10.59 29.72 2.35
C GLU A 159 -11.37 28.59 1.64
N ILE A 160 -10.67 27.70 0.93
CA ILE A 160 -11.27 26.53 0.27
C ILE A 160 -11.43 25.36 1.26
N LEU A 161 -10.44 25.11 2.13
CA LEU A 161 -10.49 24.02 3.10
C LEU A 161 -11.51 24.25 4.22
N ASP A 162 -11.64 25.50 4.69
CA ASP A 162 -12.61 25.96 5.70
C ASP A 162 -13.98 26.30 5.05
N GLY A 163 -14.08 26.23 3.72
CA GLY A 163 -15.28 26.60 2.96
C GLY A 163 -16.41 25.59 3.09
N LYS A 164 -17.66 26.08 3.07
CA LYS A 164 -18.88 25.25 3.21
C LYS A 164 -19.05 24.15 2.17
N GLU A 165 -18.35 24.24 1.04
CA GLU A 165 -18.35 23.24 -0.03
C GLU A 165 -17.43 22.05 0.28
N ASN A 166 -16.53 22.17 1.26
CA ASN A 166 -15.75 21.04 1.76
C ASN A 166 -16.62 20.19 2.71
N GLN A 167 -17.03 19.03 2.24
CA GLN A 167 -17.77 18.02 3.00
C GLN A 167 -16.89 17.20 3.96
N LEU A 168 -15.56 17.39 3.92
CA LEU A 168 -14.61 16.77 4.84
C LEU A 168 -13.62 17.84 5.38
N PRO A 169 -14.10 18.80 6.20
CA PRO A 169 -13.23 19.71 6.94
C PRO A 169 -12.38 18.95 7.97
N VAL A 170 -11.35 19.61 8.52
CA VAL A 170 -10.36 18.95 9.40
C VAL A 170 -10.97 18.21 10.60
N ASP A 171 -12.04 18.74 11.19
CA ASP A 171 -12.79 18.10 12.26
C ASP A 171 -13.45 16.79 11.80
N ALA A 172 -14.18 16.82 10.69
CA ALA A 172 -14.81 15.62 10.13
C ALA A 172 -13.78 14.59 9.63
N ALA A 173 -12.61 15.04 9.15
CA ALA A 173 -11.49 14.18 8.80
C ALA A 173 -10.88 13.51 10.03
N TYR A 174 -10.79 14.22 11.17
CA TYR A 174 -10.37 13.64 12.45
C TYR A 174 -11.41 12.61 12.93
N ASP A 175 -12.69 12.94 12.85
CA ASP A 175 -13.77 12.05 13.29
C ASP A 175 -13.84 10.77 12.40
N GLU A 176 -13.70 10.88 11.06
CA GLU A 176 -13.56 9.70 10.17
C GLU A 176 -12.29 8.88 10.49
N MET A 177 -11.19 9.53 10.86
CA MET A 177 -9.95 8.85 11.25
C MET A 177 -10.12 8.03 12.55
N MET A 178 -10.87 8.53 13.53
CA MET A 178 -11.07 7.86 14.81
C MET A 178 -12.10 6.71 14.77
N LEU A 179 -12.92 6.63 13.72
CA LEU A 179 -13.87 5.53 13.53
C LEU A 179 -13.26 4.29 12.85
N ARG A 180 -12.02 4.38 12.34
CA ARG A 180 -11.43 3.37 11.44
C ARG A 180 -11.40 1.98 12.05
N ASP A 181 -10.85 1.83 13.25
CA ASP A 181 -10.78 0.52 13.92
C ASP A 181 -12.16 -0.06 14.26
N GLN A 182 -13.14 0.80 14.56
CA GLN A 182 -14.52 0.37 14.83
C GLN A 182 -15.18 -0.24 13.58
N GLU A 183 -14.92 0.32 12.40
CA GLU A 183 -15.49 -0.12 11.13
C GLU A 183 -14.93 -1.46 10.62
N ILE A 184 -13.72 -1.83 11.07
CA ILE A 184 -13.06 -3.10 10.76
C ILE A 184 -12.84 -3.96 12.02
N ALA A 185 -13.64 -3.75 13.07
CA ALA A 185 -13.46 -4.42 14.35
C ALA A 185 -13.53 -5.96 14.24
N THR A 186 -14.33 -6.48 13.32
CA THR A 186 -14.42 -7.91 13.01
C THR A 186 -13.12 -8.45 12.40
N GLU A 187 -12.52 -7.71 11.46
CA GLU A 187 -11.25 -8.01 10.80
C GLU A 187 -10.11 -7.99 11.83
N ILE A 188 -10.05 -6.95 12.66
CA ILE A 188 -9.05 -6.82 13.74
C ILE A 188 -9.16 -7.98 14.72
N LYS A 189 -10.38 -8.31 15.18
CA LYS A 189 -10.61 -9.43 16.10
C LYS A 189 -10.18 -10.77 15.48
N ARG A 190 -10.52 -10.99 14.21
CA ARG A 190 -10.16 -12.20 13.46
C ARG A 190 -8.66 -12.33 13.24
N VAL A 191 -7.99 -11.27 12.81
CA VAL A 191 -6.53 -11.21 12.67
C VAL A 191 -5.86 -11.40 14.04
N ARG A 192 -6.34 -10.77 15.11
CA ARG A 192 -5.77 -11.01 16.46
C ARG A 192 -5.88 -12.47 16.90
N GLU A 193 -7.01 -13.13 16.67
CA GLU A 193 -7.20 -14.55 16.99
C GLU A 193 -6.34 -15.49 16.14
N ILE A 194 -6.02 -15.11 14.89
CA ILE A 194 -5.14 -15.91 14.01
C ILE A 194 -3.66 -15.75 14.37
N TYR A 195 -3.20 -14.51 14.61
CA TYR A 195 -1.78 -14.17 14.67
C TYR A 195 -1.25 -13.93 16.09
N LEU A 196 -2.11 -13.65 17.07
CA LEU A 196 -1.75 -13.19 18.42
C LEU A 196 -2.69 -13.77 19.49
N LYS A 197 -3.08 -15.04 19.34
CA LYS A 197 -4.05 -15.70 20.24
C LYS A 197 -3.56 -15.71 21.68
N GLY A 198 -4.31 -15.09 22.59
CA GLY A 198 -3.95 -14.96 24.01
C GLY A 198 -2.79 -13.98 24.30
N THR A 199 -2.16 -13.42 23.27
CA THR A 199 -1.01 -12.51 23.40
C THR A 199 -1.44 -11.13 23.92
N THR A 200 -0.65 -10.62 24.86
CA THR A 200 -0.76 -9.30 25.49
C THR A 200 0.33 -8.34 25.00
N ALA A 201 0.25 -7.08 25.41
CA ALA A 201 1.29 -6.09 25.12
C ALA A 201 2.66 -6.47 25.71
N LYS A 202 2.67 -7.05 26.92
CA LYS A 202 3.88 -7.40 27.69
C LYS A 202 4.66 -8.55 27.05
N ASP A 203 3.97 -9.44 26.34
CA ASP A 203 4.63 -10.57 25.68
C ASP A 203 5.58 -10.12 24.57
N PHE A 204 5.33 -8.94 23.96
CA PHE A 204 6.27 -8.31 23.03
C PHE A 204 7.54 -7.79 23.72
N ASP A 205 7.47 -7.38 24.99
CA ASP A 205 8.68 -7.05 25.77
C ASP A 205 9.55 -8.30 25.94
N THR A 206 8.94 -9.44 26.29
CA THR A 206 9.66 -10.71 26.41
C THR A 206 10.23 -11.22 25.08
N LEU A 207 9.62 -10.83 23.95
CA LEU A 207 10.15 -11.10 22.61
C LEU A 207 11.37 -10.22 22.33
N ASP A 208 11.30 -8.92 22.63
CA ASP A 208 12.41 -7.99 22.46
C ASP A 208 13.60 -8.42 23.35
N ASP A 209 13.39 -8.73 24.64
CA ASP A 209 14.41 -9.29 25.55
C ASP A 209 15.09 -10.55 24.96
N ALA A 210 14.30 -11.47 24.40
CA ALA A 210 14.79 -12.72 23.84
C ALA A 210 15.55 -12.52 22.52
N ILE A 211 15.19 -11.51 21.72
CA ILE A 211 15.92 -11.09 20.52
C ILE A 211 17.25 -10.46 20.92
N GLU A 212 17.26 -9.54 21.89
CA GLU A 212 18.46 -8.86 22.37
C GLU A 212 19.47 -9.86 22.93
N ALA A 213 19.05 -10.76 23.83
CA ALA A 213 19.90 -11.83 24.35
C ALA A 213 20.45 -12.77 23.24
N ALA A 214 19.69 -13.04 22.18
CA ALA A 214 20.15 -13.83 21.04
C ALA A 214 21.16 -13.08 20.15
N VAL A 215 21.01 -11.77 20.02
CA VAL A 215 21.94 -10.88 19.29
C VAL A 215 23.25 -10.71 20.07
N GLU A 216 23.19 -10.45 21.37
CA GLU A 216 24.36 -10.36 22.25
C GLU A 216 25.17 -11.67 22.26
N ALA A 217 24.47 -12.82 22.32
CA ALA A 217 25.07 -14.14 22.20
C ALA A 217 25.59 -14.47 20.78
N LYS A 218 25.47 -13.55 19.81
CA LYS A 218 25.85 -13.70 18.40
C LYS A 218 25.17 -14.89 17.69
N LYS A 219 24.00 -15.30 18.18
CA LYS A 219 23.18 -16.39 17.62
C LYS A 219 22.20 -15.89 16.56
N LEU A 220 21.80 -14.62 16.66
CA LEU A 220 20.84 -13.96 15.79
C LEU A 220 21.43 -12.66 15.21
N VAL A 221 21.18 -12.41 13.94
CA VAL A 221 21.34 -11.11 13.27
C VAL A 221 19.95 -10.68 12.79
N VAL A 222 19.49 -9.50 13.20
CA VAL A 222 18.18 -8.94 12.81
C VAL A 222 18.27 -7.80 11.80
N GLU A 223 19.40 -7.08 11.76
CA GLU A 223 19.64 -5.95 10.88
C GLU A 223 21.06 -6.00 10.30
N VAL A 224 21.22 -5.45 9.09
CA VAL A 224 22.53 -5.23 8.43
C VAL A 224 22.58 -3.85 7.79
N PRO A 225 23.77 -3.23 7.67
CA PRO A 225 23.91 -1.94 6.98
C PRO A 225 23.38 -2.00 5.53
N ARG A 226 22.74 -0.91 5.09
CA ARG A 226 22.16 -0.82 3.74
C ARG A 226 23.18 -1.19 2.65
N GLY A 227 22.82 -2.14 1.79
CA GLY A 227 23.68 -2.61 0.70
C GLY A 227 24.66 -3.72 1.08
N LYS A 228 24.67 -4.19 2.34
CA LYS A 228 25.34 -5.43 2.74
C LYS A 228 24.40 -6.63 2.56
N ALA A 229 24.97 -7.77 2.19
CA ALA A 229 24.25 -9.04 2.22
C ALA A 229 23.94 -9.42 3.67
N PHE A 230 22.78 -10.07 3.88
CA PHE A 230 22.40 -10.58 5.18
C PHE A 230 23.16 -11.90 5.45
N PRO A 231 23.86 -12.08 6.59
CA PRO A 231 24.55 -13.33 6.88
C PRO A 231 23.55 -14.43 7.25
N GLU A 232 23.75 -15.66 6.76
CA GLU A 232 22.90 -16.84 7.02
C GLU A 232 21.38 -16.51 7.12
N PRO A 233 20.76 -15.86 6.11
CA PRO A 233 19.44 -15.26 6.27
C PRO A 233 18.34 -16.27 6.56
N GLU A 234 18.41 -17.48 6.00
CA GLU A 234 17.45 -18.55 6.27
C GLU A 234 17.50 -19.01 7.74
N LYS A 235 18.70 -19.13 8.32
CA LYS A 235 18.92 -19.49 9.73
C LYS A 235 18.45 -18.39 10.68
N ASN A 236 18.80 -17.14 10.37
CA ASN A 236 18.36 -15.98 11.15
C ASN A 236 16.83 -15.78 11.07
N ARG A 237 16.21 -16.03 9.90
CA ARG A 237 14.76 -16.08 9.73
C ARG A 237 14.13 -17.16 10.59
N ALA A 238 14.64 -18.39 10.52
CA ALA A 238 14.09 -19.51 11.30
C ALA A 238 14.16 -19.23 12.80
N LEU A 239 15.30 -18.76 13.30
CA LEU A 239 15.46 -18.40 14.72
C LEU A 239 14.53 -17.25 15.14
N PHE A 240 14.43 -16.17 14.34
CA PHE A 240 13.51 -15.07 14.62
C PHE A 240 12.04 -15.52 14.61
N ALA A 241 11.65 -16.33 13.62
CA ALA A 241 10.28 -16.86 13.51
C ALA A 241 9.93 -17.76 14.70
N GLU A 242 10.86 -18.56 15.20
CA GLU A 242 10.66 -19.37 16.41
C GLU A 242 10.55 -18.52 17.69
N LEU A 243 11.33 -17.45 17.84
CA LEU A 243 11.15 -16.49 18.93
C LEU A 243 9.78 -15.80 18.86
N ALA A 244 9.40 -15.30 17.68
CA ALA A 244 8.10 -14.67 17.44
C ALA A 244 6.93 -15.63 17.70
N ARG A 245 7.04 -16.89 17.27
CA ARG A 245 6.05 -17.94 17.54
C ARG A 245 5.94 -18.24 19.03
N LYS A 246 7.07 -18.41 19.72
CA LYS A 246 7.12 -18.77 21.15
C LYS A 246 6.59 -17.65 22.06
N HIS A 247 6.94 -16.40 21.79
CA HIS A 247 6.66 -15.29 22.69
C HIS A 247 5.34 -14.58 22.37
N VAL A 248 5.00 -14.39 21.09
CA VAL A 248 3.80 -13.61 20.68
C VAL A 248 2.79 -14.38 19.86
N ASN A 249 2.96 -15.70 19.68
CA ASN A 249 2.09 -16.61 18.93
C ASN A 249 2.00 -16.35 17.41
N LEU A 250 2.94 -15.60 16.82
CA LEU A 250 2.99 -15.41 15.37
C LEU A 250 3.22 -16.76 14.65
N PRO A 251 2.27 -17.23 13.81
CA PRO A 251 2.27 -18.60 13.30
C PRO A 251 3.40 -18.88 12.29
N ILE A 252 3.81 -20.15 12.29
CA ILE A 252 4.61 -20.78 11.22
C ILE A 252 3.64 -21.68 10.45
N ALA A 253 3.57 -21.51 9.13
CA ALA A 253 2.69 -22.28 8.26
C ALA A 253 3.07 -23.78 8.25
N LYS A 254 2.07 -24.66 8.20
CA LYS A 254 2.26 -26.12 8.15
C LYS A 254 2.19 -26.66 6.72
N ARG A 255 1.41 -26.02 5.86
CA ARG A 255 1.07 -26.44 4.49
C ARG A 255 1.32 -25.37 3.45
N THR A 256 1.51 -24.12 3.85
CA THR A 256 1.95 -23.06 2.95
C THR A 256 3.47 -22.91 2.99
N TRP A 257 4.11 -23.15 1.83
CA TRP A 257 5.50 -22.81 1.57
C TRP A 257 5.59 -21.56 0.68
N ILE A 258 6.75 -20.94 0.65
CA ILE A 258 7.02 -19.76 -0.16
C ILE A 258 8.36 -19.86 -0.85
N TYR A 259 8.39 -19.49 -2.13
CA TYR A 259 9.58 -19.12 -2.89
C TYR A 259 9.57 -17.61 -3.10
N GLY A 260 10.56 -16.91 -2.54
CA GLY A 260 10.72 -15.47 -2.66
C GLY A 260 11.83 -15.09 -3.63
N HIS A 261 11.55 -14.15 -4.53
CA HIS A 261 12.52 -13.54 -5.43
C HIS A 261 12.42 -12.01 -5.45
N GLY A 262 13.58 -11.35 -5.45
CA GLY A 262 13.69 -9.91 -5.68
C GLY A 262 14.33 -9.18 -4.50
N HIS A 263 13.64 -8.17 -3.96
CA HIS A 263 13.98 -7.59 -2.65
C HIS A 263 13.49 -8.49 -1.52
N VAL A 264 14.31 -9.45 -1.12
CA VAL A 264 14.06 -10.35 0.01
C VAL A 264 15.39 -10.62 0.74
N ALA A 265 15.36 -10.86 2.04
CA ALA A 265 16.53 -11.40 2.73
C ALA A 265 16.70 -12.88 2.36
N GLY A 266 17.79 -13.23 1.67
CA GLY A 266 18.05 -14.58 1.16
C GLY A 266 19.51 -14.78 0.78
N SER A 267 19.95 -16.03 0.68
CA SER A 267 21.37 -16.39 0.45
C SER A 267 21.73 -16.63 -1.02
N GLU A 268 20.77 -16.96 -1.87
CA GLU A 268 21.01 -17.16 -3.31
C GLU A 268 20.88 -15.85 -4.10
N GLY A 269 21.71 -15.66 -5.13
CA GLY A 269 21.65 -14.50 -6.02
C GLY A 269 22.46 -13.28 -5.52
N LYS A 270 22.23 -12.10 -6.11
CA LYS A 270 23.00 -10.87 -5.83
C LYS A 270 22.13 -9.61 -5.96
N GLY A 271 22.48 -8.57 -5.20
CA GLY A 271 21.85 -7.25 -5.27
C GLY A 271 20.36 -7.30 -4.90
N ASN A 272 19.48 -7.05 -5.86
CA ASN A 272 18.03 -7.20 -5.73
C ASN A 272 17.45 -8.34 -6.57
N ARG A 273 18.28 -9.31 -6.94
CA ARG A 273 17.91 -10.58 -7.59
C ARG A 273 18.19 -11.73 -6.63
N ILE A 274 17.78 -11.56 -5.38
CA ILE A 274 18.01 -12.55 -4.32
C ILE A 274 16.87 -13.57 -4.33
N THR A 275 17.18 -14.84 -4.02
CA THR A 275 16.19 -15.92 -3.84
C THR A 275 16.30 -16.54 -2.46
N THR A 276 15.16 -17.01 -1.95
CA THR A 276 15.05 -17.78 -0.70
C THR A 276 13.76 -18.59 -0.70
N GLN A 277 13.70 -19.65 0.10
CA GLN A 277 12.54 -20.55 0.17
C GLN A 277 12.37 -21.19 1.54
N GLY A 278 11.20 -21.77 1.78
CA GLY A 278 10.90 -22.57 2.98
C GLY A 278 9.42 -22.53 3.37
N PRO A 279 9.05 -23.06 4.55
CA PRO A 279 7.71 -22.86 5.11
C PRO A 279 7.46 -21.35 5.30
N LEU A 280 6.21 -20.92 5.09
CA LEU A 280 5.85 -19.51 5.24
C LEU A 280 5.88 -19.09 6.71
N THR A 281 6.70 -18.07 7.00
CA THR A 281 6.92 -17.50 8.33
C THR A 281 7.09 -15.98 8.24
N VAL A 282 7.34 -15.33 9.37
CA VAL A 282 7.98 -14.00 9.36
C VAL A 282 9.33 -14.07 8.64
N GLY A 283 9.70 -12.99 7.95
CA GLY A 283 11.05 -12.79 7.41
C GLY A 283 11.24 -13.13 5.93
N TYR A 284 10.14 -13.30 5.18
CA TYR A 284 10.12 -13.27 3.72
C TYR A 284 9.86 -11.85 3.15
N GLY A 285 9.90 -10.82 4.01
CA GLY A 285 9.98 -9.42 3.61
C GLY A 285 11.39 -8.98 3.20
N ALA A 286 11.63 -7.66 3.19
CA ALA A 286 12.94 -7.05 2.91
C ALA A 286 14.04 -7.31 3.98
N GLY A 287 13.76 -8.12 4.99
CA GLY A 287 14.62 -8.41 6.13
C GLY A 287 14.07 -9.61 6.90
N VAL A 288 14.92 -10.29 7.69
CA VAL A 288 14.52 -11.52 8.42
C VAL A 288 13.48 -11.28 9.52
N THR A 289 13.32 -10.04 9.99
CA THR A 289 12.25 -9.63 10.92
C THR A 289 10.98 -9.16 10.21
N LYS A 290 10.99 -9.04 8.88
CA LYS A 290 10.00 -8.27 8.13
C LYS A 290 8.96 -9.15 7.44
N ILE A 291 7.74 -8.63 7.42
CA ILE A 291 6.61 -9.19 6.68
C ILE A 291 6.13 -8.21 5.62
N GLY A 292 5.63 -8.77 4.53
CA GLY A 292 4.67 -8.12 3.67
C GLY A 292 3.30 -8.81 3.76
N PRO A 293 2.44 -8.57 2.77
CA PRO A 293 1.12 -9.18 2.73
C PRO A 293 1.22 -10.69 2.45
N GLU A 294 2.35 -11.22 1.95
CA GLU A 294 2.51 -12.67 1.70
C GLU A 294 2.27 -13.53 2.93
N TYR A 295 2.68 -13.02 4.10
CA TYR A 295 2.49 -13.72 5.37
C TYR A 295 1.01 -13.77 5.75
N GLY A 296 0.30 -12.65 5.61
CA GLY A 296 -1.15 -12.58 5.84
C GLY A 296 -1.95 -13.43 4.84
N ILE A 297 -1.57 -13.37 3.55
CA ILE A 297 -2.17 -14.13 2.45
C ILE A 297 -2.07 -15.64 2.74
N GLY A 298 -0.86 -16.15 2.92
CA GLY A 298 -0.63 -17.59 2.96
C GLY A 298 -1.10 -18.29 4.23
N ILE A 299 -1.02 -17.62 5.38
CA ILE A 299 -1.59 -18.15 6.63
C ILE A 299 -3.12 -18.17 6.56
N THR A 300 -3.74 -17.16 5.93
CA THR A 300 -5.19 -17.14 5.71
C THR A 300 -5.63 -18.20 4.70
N MET A 301 -4.90 -18.36 3.59
CA MET A 301 -5.14 -19.41 2.61
C MET A 301 -4.99 -20.82 3.21
N GLU A 302 -3.98 -21.08 4.06
CA GLU A 302 -3.80 -22.38 4.73
C GLU A 302 -5.01 -22.78 5.58
N ARG A 303 -5.72 -21.80 6.15
CA ARG A 303 -6.92 -22.03 6.96
C ARG A 303 -8.16 -22.32 6.13
N LEU A 304 -8.28 -21.68 4.97
CA LEU A 304 -9.47 -21.72 4.11
C LEU A 304 -9.40 -22.80 3.03
N VAL A 305 -8.20 -23.25 2.66
CA VAL A 305 -7.93 -24.25 1.61
C VAL A 305 -7.24 -25.48 2.20
N ASP A 306 -7.91 -26.63 2.15
CA ASP A 306 -7.39 -27.95 2.52
C ASP A 306 -6.60 -28.54 1.36
N ALA A 307 -5.36 -28.03 1.20
CA ALA A 307 -4.39 -28.42 0.18
C ALA A 307 -2.95 -28.05 0.61
N PRO A 308 -1.92 -28.62 -0.02
CA PRO A 308 -0.57 -28.03 -0.03
C PRO A 308 -0.55 -26.74 -0.87
N ILE A 309 0.16 -25.70 -0.43
CA ILE A 309 0.14 -24.36 -1.04
C ILE A 309 1.56 -23.84 -1.23
N LEU A 310 1.91 -23.39 -2.44
CA LEU A 310 3.17 -22.73 -2.74
C LEU A 310 2.91 -21.28 -3.19
N LEU A 311 3.40 -20.31 -2.41
CA LEU A 311 3.46 -18.91 -2.81
C LEU A 311 4.73 -18.64 -3.61
N VAL A 312 4.60 -17.98 -4.76
CA VAL A 312 5.75 -17.56 -5.59
C VAL A 312 5.79 -16.03 -5.63
N LYS A 313 6.55 -15.43 -4.71
CA LYS A 313 6.64 -13.97 -4.59
C LYS A 313 7.76 -13.40 -5.47
N CYS A 314 7.42 -12.55 -6.43
CA CYS A 314 8.39 -11.72 -7.18
C CYS A 314 8.08 -10.24 -6.94
N SER A 315 8.97 -9.52 -6.25
CA SER A 315 8.68 -8.13 -5.88
C SER A 315 9.91 -7.23 -5.68
N TRP A 316 9.76 -5.95 -6.04
CA TRP A 316 10.84 -4.96 -6.01
C TRP A 316 10.33 -3.58 -5.57
N GLY A 317 11.23 -2.73 -5.06
CA GLY A 317 10.89 -1.33 -4.78
C GLY A 317 10.87 -0.49 -6.05
N ASN A 318 9.96 0.48 -6.13
CA ASN A 318 9.91 1.50 -7.19
C ASN A 318 9.87 0.94 -8.63
N THR A 319 8.93 0.02 -8.92
CA THR A 319 8.68 -0.54 -10.25
C THR A 319 7.32 -0.07 -10.80
N SER A 320 7.28 0.33 -12.08
CA SER A 320 6.06 0.78 -12.77
C SER A 320 5.50 -0.30 -13.71
N ILE A 321 4.18 -0.31 -13.92
CA ILE A 321 3.52 -1.16 -14.93
C ILE A 321 3.66 -0.60 -16.36
N ALA A 322 3.90 0.71 -16.52
CA ALA A 322 4.19 1.31 -17.81
C ALA A 322 5.58 0.95 -18.37
N SER A 323 6.52 0.50 -17.51
CA SER A 323 7.91 0.14 -17.86
C SER A 323 8.36 -1.23 -17.36
N ASP A 324 8.45 -1.42 -16.04
CA ASP A 324 9.15 -2.57 -15.44
C ASP A 324 8.33 -3.86 -15.49
N TRP A 325 7.02 -3.73 -15.24
CA TRP A 325 6.04 -4.80 -15.36
C TRP A 325 5.30 -4.75 -16.71
N ARG A 326 5.81 -4.01 -17.71
CA ARG A 326 5.11 -3.85 -19.00
C ARG A 326 4.90 -5.22 -19.67
N PRO A 327 3.66 -5.57 -20.06
CA PRO A 327 3.36 -6.84 -20.75
C PRO A 327 4.20 -7.01 -22.02
N PRO A 328 4.80 -8.19 -22.28
CA PRO A 328 5.61 -8.43 -23.48
C PRO A 328 4.83 -8.25 -24.80
N SER A 329 3.52 -8.48 -24.80
CA SER A 329 2.65 -8.16 -25.95
C SER A 329 2.58 -6.67 -26.29
N LEU A 330 2.98 -5.78 -25.37
CA LEU A 330 3.02 -4.33 -25.53
C LEU A 330 4.45 -3.78 -25.80
N ASP A 331 5.39 -4.63 -26.23
CA ASP A 331 6.71 -4.18 -26.71
C ASP A 331 6.57 -3.43 -28.04
N GLY A 332 6.82 -2.12 -28.02
CA GLY A 332 6.61 -1.23 -29.18
C GLY A 332 5.14 -0.95 -29.53
N VAL A 333 4.19 -1.33 -28.67
CA VAL A 333 2.75 -1.07 -28.86
C VAL A 333 2.25 -0.21 -27.71
N GLU A 334 1.53 0.86 -28.03
CA GLU A 334 0.86 1.73 -27.06
C GLU A 334 -0.54 1.20 -26.75
N THR A 335 -1.00 1.39 -25.52
CA THR A 335 -2.42 1.23 -25.22
C THR A 335 -3.24 2.39 -25.83
N ALA A 336 -4.57 2.29 -25.86
CA ALA A 336 -5.43 3.32 -26.43
C ALA A 336 -5.28 4.66 -25.69
N THR A 337 -5.20 4.61 -24.36
CA THR A 337 -4.94 5.77 -23.50
C THR A 337 -3.54 6.34 -23.74
N GLU A 338 -2.47 5.54 -23.73
CA GLU A 338 -1.10 6.01 -24.00
C GLU A 338 -0.98 6.73 -25.36
N LYS A 339 -1.62 6.18 -26.40
CA LYS A 339 -1.67 6.77 -27.74
C LYS A 339 -2.36 8.14 -27.72
N SER A 340 -3.53 8.21 -27.09
CA SER A 340 -4.34 9.43 -27.00
C SER A 340 -3.59 10.54 -26.25
N GLU A 341 -2.96 10.23 -25.12
CA GLU A 341 -2.15 11.18 -24.35
C GLU A 341 -0.95 11.71 -25.15
N ARG A 342 -0.25 10.84 -25.88
CA ARG A 342 0.88 11.24 -26.74
C ARG A 342 0.42 12.18 -27.86
N GLU A 343 -0.71 11.89 -28.50
CA GLU A 343 -1.25 12.67 -29.60
C GLU A 343 -1.77 14.04 -29.11
N ALA A 344 -2.47 14.08 -27.98
CA ALA A 344 -2.89 15.32 -27.32
C ALA A 344 -1.70 16.20 -26.88
N TRP A 345 -0.67 15.60 -26.26
CA TRP A 345 0.55 16.32 -25.88
C TRP A 345 1.29 16.87 -27.11
N ASN A 346 1.40 16.09 -28.18
CA ASN A 346 2.03 16.55 -29.42
C ASN A 346 1.28 17.73 -30.06
N ALA A 347 -0.04 17.71 -30.08
CA ALA A 347 -0.85 18.81 -30.61
C ALA A 347 -0.65 20.10 -29.77
N LEU A 348 -0.73 20.00 -28.45
CA LEU A 348 -0.56 21.14 -27.54
C LEU A 348 0.84 21.74 -27.66
N GLN A 349 1.89 20.90 -27.69
CA GLN A 349 3.27 21.36 -27.79
C GLN A 349 3.67 21.89 -29.17
N ALA A 350 2.98 21.48 -30.24
CA ALA A 350 3.14 22.08 -31.56
C ALA A 350 2.58 23.52 -31.61
N GLU A 351 1.44 23.77 -30.97
CA GLU A 351 0.87 25.12 -30.89
C GLU A 351 1.71 26.04 -29.97
N ASP A 352 2.14 25.57 -28.79
CA ASP A 352 3.11 26.28 -27.94
C ASP A 352 4.40 26.64 -28.70
N ALA A 353 4.86 25.74 -29.57
CA ALA A 353 6.08 25.94 -30.35
C ALA A 353 5.92 27.02 -31.42
N LYS A 354 4.80 26.96 -32.15
CA LYS A 354 4.40 27.94 -33.15
C LYS A 354 4.26 29.33 -32.54
N GLN A 355 3.63 29.45 -31.37
CA GLN A 355 3.48 30.73 -30.65
C GLN A 355 4.83 31.29 -30.15
N ALA A 356 5.75 30.41 -29.74
CA ALA A 356 7.09 30.79 -29.29
C ALA A 356 8.14 30.90 -30.42
N GLY A 357 7.75 30.73 -31.70
CA GLY A 357 8.66 30.80 -32.84
C GLY A 357 9.78 29.75 -32.85
N ARG A 358 9.57 28.60 -32.18
CA ARG A 358 10.57 27.52 -32.03
C ARG A 358 10.19 26.29 -32.86
N GLU A 359 11.19 25.53 -33.29
CA GLU A 359 10.96 24.23 -33.92
C GLU A 359 10.35 23.22 -32.91
N PHE A 360 9.52 22.30 -33.40
CA PHE A 360 8.96 21.20 -32.61
C PHE A 360 9.11 19.86 -33.31
N LYS A 361 9.67 18.90 -32.58
CA LYS A 361 9.73 17.49 -32.98
C LYS A 361 8.71 16.69 -32.13
N PRO A 362 7.71 16.04 -32.74
CA PRO A 362 6.72 15.28 -32.00
C PRO A 362 7.36 14.08 -31.31
N ARG A 363 6.80 13.69 -30.14
CA ARG A 363 7.07 12.39 -29.53
C ARG A 363 6.58 11.30 -30.47
N SER A 364 7.48 10.41 -30.88
CA SER A 364 7.16 9.18 -31.59
C SER A 364 6.36 8.24 -30.68
N ALA A 365 5.60 7.33 -31.29
CA ALA A 365 5.06 6.18 -30.57
C ALA A 365 6.20 5.35 -29.94
N ARG A 366 5.87 4.59 -28.88
CA ARG A 366 6.79 3.63 -28.26
C ARG A 366 7.44 2.74 -29.34
N GLN A 367 8.76 2.63 -29.31
CA GLN A 367 9.52 1.79 -30.24
C GLN A 367 9.68 0.38 -29.66
N LYS A 368 9.76 -0.62 -30.55
CA LYS A 368 10.04 -2.00 -30.16
C LYS A 368 11.46 -2.10 -29.61
N THR A 369 11.60 -2.73 -28.45
CA THR A 369 12.89 -2.90 -27.75
C THR A 369 13.42 -4.33 -27.83
N GLY A 370 12.56 -5.31 -28.10
CA GLY A 370 12.87 -6.74 -28.06
C GLY A 370 13.13 -7.29 -26.66
N ASN A 371 13.05 -6.46 -25.62
CA ASN A 371 13.42 -6.79 -24.25
C ASN A 371 12.21 -6.63 -23.31
N PRO A 372 11.90 -7.61 -22.45
CA PRO A 372 10.89 -7.45 -21.42
C PRO A 372 11.23 -6.30 -20.46
N GLY A 373 10.21 -5.69 -19.87
CA GLY A 373 10.38 -4.74 -18.76
C GLY A 373 11.24 -5.34 -17.62
N TYR A 374 11.94 -4.49 -16.87
CA TYR A 374 12.92 -4.92 -15.87
C TYR A 374 12.38 -5.96 -14.88
N ALA A 375 11.20 -5.75 -14.31
CA ALA A 375 10.58 -6.71 -13.39
C ALA A 375 10.09 -7.98 -14.12
N MET A 376 9.48 -7.86 -15.31
CA MET A 376 9.11 -9.01 -16.13
C MET A 376 10.32 -9.90 -16.46
N SER A 377 11.46 -9.29 -16.80
CA SER A 377 12.70 -10.01 -17.14
C SER A 377 13.26 -10.86 -15.99
N MET A 378 12.90 -10.53 -14.74
CA MET A 378 13.35 -11.24 -13.54
C MET A 378 12.29 -12.20 -13.00
N ALA A 379 11.01 -11.81 -13.04
CA ALA A 379 9.90 -12.62 -12.54
C ALA A 379 9.60 -13.81 -13.46
N MET A 380 9.53 -13.61 -14.78
CA MET A 380 9.12 -14.66 -15.71
C MET A 380 10.02 -15.91 -15.70
N PRO A 381 11.37 -15.80 -15.61
CA PRO A 381 12.23 -16.96 -15.39
C PRO A 381 11.97 -17.71 -14.08
N GLN A 382 11.49 -17.04 -13.02
CA GLN A 382 11.12 -17.73 -11.78
C GLN A 382 9.80 -18.51 -11.94
N VAL A 383 8.85 -17.99 -12.72
CA VAL A 383 7.62 -18.70 -13.07
C VAL A 383 7.98 -20.02 -13.77
N ASP A 384 8.81 -19.97 -14.80
CA ASP A 384 9.24 -21.17 -15.52
C ASP A 384 10.03 -22.14 -14.62
N LYS A 385 10.96 -21.61 -13.81
CA LYS A 385 11.78 -22.38 -12.86
C LYS A 385 10.95 -23.12 -11.80
N VAL A 386 9.89 -22.51 -11.28
CA VAL A 386 9.03 -23.14 -10.25
C VAL A 386 8.07 -24.15 -10.86
N LEU A 387 7.45 -23.83 -12.01
CA LEU A 387 6.50 -24.74 -12.66
C LEU A 387 7.18 -25.99 -13.27
N ALA A 388 8.47 -25.89 -13.61
CA ALA A 388 9.26 -27.03 -14.11
C ALA A 388 9.63 -28.05 -13.02
N ASP A 389 9.77 -27.63 -11.75
CA ASP A 389 10.12 -28.50 -10.62
C ASP A 389 9.48 -27.97 -9.31
N PRO A 390 8.17 -28.16 -9.09
CA PRO A 390 7.51 -27.69 -7.88
C PRO A 390 8.00 -28.39 -6.61
N GLY A 391 8.48 -29.63 -6.72
CA GLY A 391 8.96 -30.45 -5.60
C GLY A 391 10.16 -29.87 -4.89
N LYS A 392 11.03 -29.15 -5.60
CA LYS A 392 12.12 -28.38 -5.00
C LYS A 392 11.66 -27.25 -4.06
N TYR A 393 10.41 -26.78 -4.19
CA TYR A 393 9.87 -25.63 -3.46
C TYR A 393 8.77 -25.99 -2.46
N HIS A 394 8.18 -27.19 -2.56
CA HIS A 394 7.14 -27.66 -1.64
C HIS A 394 7.30 -29.18 -1.34
N PRO A 395 7.52 -29.60 -0.08
CA PRO A 395 7.86 -30.98 0.26
C PRO A 395 6.70 -31.97 0.09
N ALA A 396 5.45 -31.51 0.18
CA ALA A 396 4.26 -32.33 -0.08
C ALA A 396 3.77 -32.21 -1.55
N TYR A 397 4.65 -31.88 -2.49
CA TYR A 397 4.36 -32.04 -3.91
C TYR A 397 4.47 -33.51 -4.29
N ASP A 398 3.40 -34.06 -4.85
CA ASP A 398 3.37 -35.39 -5.45
C ASP A 398 3.32 -35.23 -6.98
N PRO A 399 4.28 -35.78 -7.74
CA PRO A 399 4.28 -35.68 -9.21
C PRO A 399 3.12 -36.44 -9.87
N GLU A 400 2.56 -37.47 -9.24
CA GLU A 400 1.42 -38.24 -9.79
C GLU A 400 0.10 -37.47 -9.65
N VAL A 401 -0.04 -36.70 -8.57
CA VAL A 401 -1.19 -35.80 -8.34
C VAL A 401 -1.03 -34.47 -9.10
N GLY A 402 0.20 -33.97 -9.15
CA GLY A 402 0.60 -32.74 -9.83
C GLY A 402 0.19 -31.45 -9.11
N HIS A 403 0.26 -30.34 -9.85
CA HIS A 403 -0.03 -28.99 -9.36
C HIS A 403 -1.11 -28.29 -10.19
N GLU A 404 -1.63 -27.18 -9.68
CA GLU A 404 -2.38 -26.19 -10.44
C GLU A 404 -1.83 -24.78 -10.17
N VAL A 405 -1.90 -23.92 -11.18
CA VAL A 405 -1.67 -22.49 -10.98
C VAL A 405 -2.99 -21.88 -10.52
N ALA A 406 -3.14 -21.77 -9.20
CA ALA A 406 -4.39 -21.50 -8.52
C ALA A 406 -4.80 -20.02 -8.55
N GLY A 407 -3.85 -19.10 -8.71
CA GLY A 407 -4.15 -17.67 -8.81
C GLY A 407 -2.93 -16.75 -8.91
N MET A 408 -3.21 -15.46 -9.08
CA MET A 408 -2.23 -14.36 -8.99
C MET A 408 -2.74 -13.29 -8.02
N ILE A 409 -1.88 -12.78 -7.15
CA ILE A 409 -2.16 -11.59 -6.34
C ILE A 409 -1.23 -10.48 -6.78
N TRP A 410 -1.84 -9.35 -7.15
CA TRP A 410 -1.17 -8.16 -7.65
C TRP A 410 -1.24 -7.04 -6.61
N PHE A 411 -0.08 -6.54 -6.17
CA PHE A 411 -0.03 -5.36 -5.30
C PHE A 411 1.09 -4.41 -5.72
N GLN A 412 0.74 -3.58 -6.69
CA GLN A 412 1.56 -2.52 -7.25
C GLN A 412 0.66 -1.30 -7.48
N GLY A 413 1.24 -0.14 -7.75
CA GLY A 413 0.49 1.00 -8.26
C GLY A 413 1.09 2.33 -7.87
N TYR A 414 1.90 2.39 -6.80
CA TYR A 414 2.37 3.67 -6.27
C TYR A 414 3.26 4.45 -7.26
N SER A 415 4.04 3.77 -8.09
CA SER A 415 4.80 4.41 -9.18
C SER A 415 3.95 4.82 -10.40
N ASP A 416 2.69 4.39 -10.45
CA ASP A 416 1.72 4.65 -11.52
C ASP A 416 0.41 5.25 -10.98
N LYS A 417 0.41 5.79 -9.76
CA LYS A 417 -0.82 6.21 -9.06
C LYS A 417 -1.64 7.24 -9.85
N ASP A 418 -0.95 8.04 -10.67
CA ASP A 418 -1.54 9.08 -11.52
C ASP A 418 -1.60 8.66 -13.01
N ASN A 419 -1.19 7.44 -13.37
CA ASN A 419 -1.16 6.92 -14.75
C ASN A 419 -2.56 6.50 -15.23
N PRO A 420 -3.21 7.19 -16.20
CA PRO A 420 -4.55 6.86 -16.63
C PRO A 420 -4.63 5.56 -17.45
N ALA A 421 -3.53 5.11 -18.07
CA ALA A 421 -3.47 3.86 -18.83
C ALA A 421 -3.39 2.60 -17.94
N TYR A 422 -3.41 2.75 -16.60
CA TYR A 422 -3.18 1.65 -15.66
C TYR A 422 -4.07 0.42 -15.88
N GLY A 423 -5.38 0.64 -16.11
CA GLY A 423 -6.33 -0.47 -16.29
C GLY A 423 -6.12 -1.23 -17.60
N GLU A 424 -5.72 -0.54 -18.68
CA GLU A 424 -5.39 -1.16 -19.97
C GLU A 424 -4.10 -2.00 -19.87
N LEU A 425 -3.08 -1.46 -19.19
CA LEU A 425 -1.81 -2.14 -18.94
C LEU A 425 -1.98 -3.38 -18.04
N LEU A 426 -2.76 -3.26 -16.95
CA LEU A 426 -3.04 -4.36 -16.03
C LEU A 426 -3.89 -5.46 -16.68
N ALA A 427 -4.91 -5.10 -17.45
CA ALA A 427 -5.70 -6.08 -18.18
C ALA A 427 -4.84 -6.89 -19.16
N GLN A 428 -3.91 -6.24 -19.87
CA GLN A 428 -3.00 -6.95 -20.76
C GLN A 428 -1.95 -7.79 -20.01
N LEU A 429 -1.48 -7.35 -18.83
CA LEU A 429 -0.62 -8.16 -17.95
C LEU A 429 -1.32 -9.46 -17.55
N ILE A 430 -2.59 -9.38 -17.14
CA ILE A 430 -3.39 -10.54 -16.75
C ILE A 430 -3.56 -11.51 -17.92
N ARG A 431 -3.89 -11.01 -19.13
CA ARG A 431 -4.03 -11.83 -20.35
C ARG A 431 -2.72 -12.54 -20.74
N ASP A 432 -1.61 -11.80 -20.76
CA ASP A 432 -0.29 -12.36 -21.08
C ASP A 432 0.13 -13.42 -20.06
N PHE A 433 -0.12 -13.17 -18.77
CA PHE A 433 0.22 -14.12 -17.71
C PHE A 433 -0.64 -15.38 -17.78
N ARG A 434 -1.96 -15.25 -17.93
CA ARG A 434 -2.90 -16.36 -18.17
C ARG A 434 -2.47 -17.25 -19.34
N LYS A 435 -2.04 -16.63 -20.45
CA LYS A 435 -1.51 -17.34 -21.62
C LYS A 435 -0.20 -18.08 -21.30
N LYS A 436 0.73 -17.46 -20.56
CA LYS A 436 2.01 -18.08 -20.18
C LYS A 436 1.83 -19.29 -19.27
N VAL A 437 0.98 -19.19 -18.24
CA VAL A 437 0.70 -20.30 -17.30
C VAL A 437 -0.35 -21.30 -17.81
N LYS A 438 -0.95 -21.03 -18.99
CA LYS A 438 -1.98 -21.85 -19.64
C LYS A 438 -3.27 -22.01 -18.81
N THR A 439 -3.66 -20.95 -18.11
CA THR A 439 -4.86 -20.93 -17.26
C THR A 439 -5.75 -19.74 -17.68
N PRO A 440 -6.68 -19.92 -18.65
CA PRO A 440 -7.41 -18.81 -19.26
C PRO A 440 -8.36 -18.08 -18.29
N GLU A 441 -8.85 -18.77 -17.25
CA GLU A 441 -9.72 -18.21 -16.21
C GLU A 441 -8.99 -17.90 -14.89
N LEU A 442 -7.65 -17.80 -14.90
CA LEU A 442 -6.85 -17.65 -13.66
C LEU A 442 -7.44 -16.59 -12.72
N PRO A 443 -7.78 -16.94 -11.46
CA PRO A 443 -8.13 -15.99 -10.42
C PRO A 443 -7.07 -14.92 -10.22
N VAL A 444 -7.47 -13.65 -10.20
CA VAL A 444 -6.58 -12.53 -9.86
C VAL A 444 -7.18 -11.69 -8.75
N VAL A 445 -6.38 -11.36 -7.74
CA VAL A 445 -6.76 -10.42 -6.68
C VAL A 445 -5.83 -9.22 -6.69
N CYS A 446 -6.38 -8.03 -6.85
CA CYS A 446 -5.64 -6.76 -6.80
C CYS A 446 -5.82 -6.10 -5.43
N GLY A 447 -4.73 -5.80 -4.73
CA GLY A 447 -4.75 -4.94 -3.54
C GLY A 447 -4.65 -3.47 -3.94
N THR A 448 -5.64 -2.65 -3.60
CA THR A 448 -5.60 -1.19 -3.88
C THR A 448 -4.49 -0.49 -3.10
N LEU A 449 -4.10 0.71 -3.52
CA LEU A 449 -3.28 1.62 -2.73
C LEU A 449 -4.12 2.24 -1.61
N GLY A 450 -3.88 1.86 -0.37
CA GLY A 450 -4.61 2.37 0.80
C GLY A 450 -4.17 3.78 1.25
N MET A 451 -3.11 4.33 0.65
CA MET A 451 -2.47 5.58 1.09
C MET A 451 -3.33 6.84 0.90
N ALA A 452 -4.35 6.79 0.03
CA ALA A 452 -5.37 7.83 -0.05
C ALA A 452 -6.15 8.01 1.28
N SER A 453 -6.08 7.01 2.17
CA SER A 453 -6.52 7.01 3.57
C SER A 453 -8.02 7.08 3.78
N PHE A 454 -8.68 8.11 3.26
CA PHE A 454 -10.10 8.40 3.48
C PHE A 454 -11.00 7.66 2.50
N LYS A 455 -12.24 7.37 2.91
CA LYS A 455 -13.18 6.53 2.14
C LYS A 455 -13.47 7.08 0.75
N HIS A 456 -13.77 8.37 0.66
CA HIS A 456 -14.07 9.03 -0.61
C HIS A 456 -12.84 9.11 -1.54
N ALA A 457 -11.63 9.10 -0.96
CA ALA A 457 -10.37 9.20 -1.69
C ALA A 457 -9.82 7.83 -2.14
N ALA A 458 -10.30 6.72 -1.56
CA ALA A 458 -9.79 5.37 -1.76
C ALA A 458 -9.69 4.93 -3.24
N PHE A 459 -10.54 5.49 -4.12
CA PHE A 459 -10.51 5.23 -5.56
C PHE A 459 -10.37 6.51 -6.41
N MET A 460 -9.77 7.57 -5.87
CA MET A 460 -9.49 8.78 -6.65
C MET A 460 -8.25 8.64 -7.55
N GLU A 461 -7.25 7.88 -7.12
CA GLU A 461 -6.01 7.64 -7.89
C GLU A 461 -6.25 6.72 -9.09
N ASN A 462 -5.61 7.02 -10.23
CA ASN A 462 -5.79 6.31 -11.48
C ASN A 462 -5.37 4.83 -11.41
N ALA A 463 -4.41 4.47 -10.56
CA ALA A 463 -4.08 3.06 -10.32
C ALA A 463 -5.26 2.27 -9.72
N ASN A 464 -5.91 2.79 -8.69
CA ASN A 464 -7.03 2.12 -8.02
C ASN A 464 -8.27 2.06 -8.94
N LYS A 465 -8.55 3.14 -9.70
CA LYS A 465 -9.55 3.15 -10.76
C LYS A 465 -9.24 2.11 -11.84
N GLY A 466 -7.99 2.04 -12.28
CA GLY A 466 -7.52 1.10 -13.30
C GLY A 466 -7.65 -0.36 -12.88
N MET A 467 -7.44 -0.68 -11.60
CA MET A 467 -7.75 -2.02 -11.06
C MET A 467 -9.22 -2.36 -11.25
N LEU A 468 -10.14 -1.49 -10.82
CA LEU A 468 -11.59 -1.71 -11.01
C LEU A 468 -12.02 -1.72 -12.48
N GLN A 469 -11.41 -0.89 -13.33
CA GLN A 469 -11.62 -0.90 -14.77
C GLN A 469 -11.24 -2.27 -15.37
N SER A 470 -10.06 -2.80 -15.02
CA SER A 470 -9.59 -4.09 -15.50
C SER A 470 -10.48 -5.25 -15.01
N ALA A 471 -10.90 -5.23 -13.74
CA ALA A 471 -11.76 -6.25 -13.15
C ALA A 471 -13.18 -6.28 -13.73
N LYS A 472 -13.62 -5.20 -14.38
CA LYS A 472 -14.92 -5.07 -15.05
C LYS A 472 -14.86 -5.32 -16.57
N MET A 473 -13.70 -5.63 -17.14
CA MET A 473 -13.62 -5.98 -18.57
C MET A 473 -14.30 -7.34 -18.82
N PRO A 474 -15.07 -7.54 -19.91
CA PRO A 474 -15.88 -8.75 -20.10
C PRO A 474 -15.15 -10.09 -20.02
N ASP A 475 -13.87 -10.14 -20.39
CA ASP A 475 -13.02 -11.35 -20.34
C ASP A 475 -12.27 -11.56 -19.01
N LEU A 476 -12.35 -10.56 -18.11
CA LEU A 476 -11.71 -10.55 -16.79
C LEU A 476 -12.74 -10.55 -15.64
N ALA A 477 -13.97 -10.12 -15.91
CA ALA A 477 -15.10 -10.17 -14.98
C ALA A 477 -15.26 -11.57 -14.37
N GLU A 478 -15.80 -11.62 -13.15
CA GLU A 478 -15.98 -12.84 -12.33
C GLU A 478 -14.69 -13.57 -11.91
N LYS A 479 -13.54 -13.32 -12.57
CA LYS A 479 -12.25 -13.97 -12.31
C LYS A 479 -11.19 -13.00 -11.75
N VAL A 480 -11.50 -11.71 -11.66
CA VAL A 480 -10.63 -10.68 -11.08
C VAL A 480 -11.38 -9.91 -10.00
N ASP A 481 -10.80 -9.81 -8.81
CA ASP A 481 -11.34 -9.04 -7.67
C ASP A 481 -10.37 -7.94 -7.23
N VAL A 482 -10.90 -6.91 -6.55
CA VAL A 482 -10.16 -5.71 -6.14
C VAL A 482 -10.43 -5.42 -4.67
N VAL A 483 -9.51 -5.82 -3.81
CA VAL A 483 -9.59 -5.66 -2.35
C VAL A 483 -9.20 -4.23 -1.97
N ASN A 484 -10.15 -3.50 -1.39
CA ASN A 484 -9.90 -2.15 -0.89
C ASN A 484 -9.06 -2.20 0.40
N THR A 485 -7.79 -1.78 0.32
CA THR A 485 -6.87 -1.76 1.48
C THR A 485 -6.94 -0.47 2.29
N ALA A 486 -7.62 0.57 1.78
CA ALA A 486 -7.65 1.90 2.42
C ALA A 486 -8.13 1.89 3.88
N PRO A 487 -9.14 1.08 4.30
CA PRO A 487 -9.54 1.01 5.71
C PRO A 487 -8.41 0.56 6.66
N TYR A 488 -7.47 -0.25 6.20
CA TYR A 488 -6.43 -0.87 7.03
C TYR A 488 -5.23 0.05 7.30
N PHE A 489 -5.11 1.20 6.64
CA PHE A 489 -4.00 2.12 6.85
C PHE A 489 -4.14 2.85 8.20
N PRO A 490 -3.14 2.77 9.12
CA PRO A 490 -3.17 3.48 10.40
C PRO A 490 -2.83 4.96 10.21
N LEU A 491 -3.83 5.73 9.75
CA LEU A 491 -3.72 7.15 9.42
C LEU A 491 -3.25 7.99 10.62
N GLU A 492 -3.65 7.61 11.83
CA GLU A 492 -3.26 8.25 13.09
C GLU A 492 -1.73 8.31 13.28
N PHE A 493 -0.96 7.41 12.65
CA PHE A 493 0.51 7.43 12.72
C PHE A 493 1.17 8.56 11.93
N ASN A 494 0.45 9.23 11.02
CA ASN A 494 0.91 10.49 10.44
C ASN A 494 0.98 11.62 11.48
N LEU A 495 0.15 11.57 12.53
CA LEU A 495 0.04 12.62 13.55
C LEU A 495 1.04 12.51 14.69
N LEU A 496 1.72 11.36 14.83
CA LEU A 496 2.75 11.16 15.87
C LEU A 496 3.83 12.24 15.84
N LYS A 497 4.21 12.72 14.64
CA LYS A 497 5.19 13.81 14.54
C LYS A 497 4.60 15.18 14.90
N GLN A 498 3.32 15.41 14.62
CA GLN A 498 2.63 16.66 14.96
C GLN A 498 2.47 16.82 16.47
N VAL A 499 2.09 15.74 17.18
CA VAL A 499 2.00 15.73 18.65
C VAL A 499 3.39 15.88 19.27
N ARG A 500 4.40 15.15 18.75
CA ARG A 500 5.79 15.21 19.24
C ARG A 500 6.60 16.44 18.80
N GLN A 501 5.97 17.53 18.34
CA GLN A 501 6.71 18.77 18.02
C GLN A 501 7.23 19.49 19.26
N LYS A 502 6.57 19.26 20.41
CA LYS A 502 7.02 19.70 21.72
C LYS A 502 7.55 18.45 22.43
N GLU A 503 8.87 18.37 22.61
CA GLU A 503 9.49 17.31 23.39
C GLU A 503 9.38 17.71 24.87
N ASP A 504 8.39 17.14 25.56
CA ASP A 504 8.10 17.37 26.98
C ASP A 504 7.50 16.09 27.62
N ASP A 505 7.34 16.08 28.94
CA ASP A 505 6.79 14.93 29.67
C ASP A 505 5.25 14.96 29.76
N SER A 506 4.56 15.55 28.78
CA SER A 506 3.09 15.54 28.74
C SER A 506 2.54 14.12 28.50
N PRO A 507 1.39 13.74 29.10
CA PRO A 507 0.76 12.45 28.82
C PRO A 507 0.56 12.18 27.32
N GLU A 508 0.21 13.22 26.57
CA GLU A 508 -0.01 13.21 25.13
C GLU A 508 1.28 12.91 24.36
N TYR A 509 2.40 13.51 24.75
CA TYR A 509 3.71 13.21 24.18
C TYR A 509 4.13 11.76 24.47
N LEU A 510 3.98 11.32 25.72
CA LEU A 510 4.37 9.98 26.17
C LEU A 510 3.55 8.89 25.46
N GLU A 511 2.24 9.09 25.28
CA GLU A 511 1.39 8.21 24.48
C GLU A 511 1.86 8.19 23.01
N ALA A 512 2.13 9.34 22.40
CA ALA A 512 2.65 9.42 21.03
C ALA A 512 4.05 8.77 20.86
N VAL A 513 4.86 8.74 21.91
CA VAL A 513 6.12 7.98 21.93
C VAL A 513 5.86 6.48 22.03
N ALA A 514 5.00 6.03 22.95
CA ALA A 514 4.66 4.62 23.12
C ALA A 514 3.99 4.02 21.86
N SER A 515 2.99 4.71 21.28
CA SER A 515 2.28 4.29 20.07
C SER A 515 3.21 4.18 18.84
N ALA A 516 4.39 4.82 18.86
CA ALA A 516 5.37 4.66 17.80
C ALA A 516 5.91 3.21 17.69
N ARG A 517 5.76 2.35 18.70
CA ARG A 517 6.10 0.91 18.60
C ARG A 517 5.26 0.17 17.55
N GLY A 518 4.09 0.70 17.17
CA GLY A 518 3.26 0.17 16.07
C GLY A 518 3.78 0.42 14.66
N LYS A 519 4.95 1.06 14.48
CA LYS A 519 5.52 1.44 13.18
C LYS A 519 7.00 1.08 13.02
N SER A 520 7.42 0.79 11.78
CA SER A 520 8.83 0.53 11.44
C SER A 520 9.27 1.17 10.12
N ASN A 521 8.46 2.04 9.51
CA ASN A 521 8.74 2.68 8.22
C ASN A 521 7.99 4.01 8.05
N GLY A 522 8.22 4.70 6.92
CA GLY A 522 7.47 5.89 6.52
C GLY A 522 6.04 5.59 6.06
N GLY A 523 5.19 6.62 6.03
CA GLY A 523 3.76 6.50 5.71
C GLY A 523 3.49 5.75 4.40
N PHE A 524 4.21 6.08 3.32
CA PHE A 524 4.10 5.45 2.00
C PHE A 524 4.39 3.93 1.94
N HIS A 525 4.88 3.35 3.04
CA HIS A 525 4.99 1.90 3.24
C HIS A 525 4.04 1.40 4.34
N TYR A 526 2.85 1.99 4.43
CA TYR A 526 1.85 1.77 5.49
C TYR A 526 2.42 1.87 6.90
N HIS A 527 3.32 2.85 7.11
CA HIS A 527 4.11 3.04 8.33
C HIS A 527 4.98 1.84 8.75
N GLY A 528 5.09 0.79 7.93
CA GLY A 528 5.65 -0.50 8.36
C GLY A 528 4.84 -1.13 9.49
N SER A 529 3.52 -0.92 9.54
CA SER A 529 2.67 -1.48 10.58
C SER A 529 2.21 -2.89 10.22
N ALA A 530 2.64 -3.89 10.98
CA ALA A 530 2.23 -5.28 10.77
C ALA A 530 0.71 -5.47 10.89
N LYS A 531 0.01 -4.70 11.74
CA LYS A 531 -1.46 -4.65 11.79
C LYS A 531 -2.05 -4.42 10.38
N CYS A 532 -1.57 -3.41 9.68
CA CYS A 532 -1.99 -3.08 8.31
C CYS A 532 -1.68 -4.23 7.34
N PHE A 533 -0.44 -4.74 7.35
CA PHE A 533 -0.02 -5.81 6.42
C PHE A 533 -0.75 -7.15 6.64
N LEU A 534 -1.06 -7.49 7.89
CA LEU A 534 -1.83 -8.69 8.23
C LEU A 534 -3.30 -8.55 7.82
N LEU A 535 -3.93 -7.38 8.03
CA LEU A 535 -5.30 -7.10 7.59
C LEU A 535 -5.42 -7.12 6.05
N MET A 536 -4.50 -6.45 5.35
CA MET A 536 -4.42 -6.49 3.89
C MET A 536 -4.23 -7.92 3.36
N GLY A 537 -3.36 -8.70 4.03
CA GLY A 537 -3.08 -10.08 3.64
C GLY A 537 -4.24 -11.04 3.90
N ASP A 538 -4.93 -10.93 5.04
CA ASP A 538 -6.15 -11.71 5.34
C ASP A 538 -7.27 -11.41 4.34
N ALA A 539 -7.48 -10.12 4.01
CA ALA A 539 -8.48 -9.72 3.01
C ALA A 539 -8.17 -10.26 1.61
N MET A 540 -6.91 -10.13 1.13
CA MET A 540 -6.50 -10.69 -0.17
C MET A 540 -6.49 -12.22 -0.18
N GLY A 541 -6.09 -12.88 0.91
CA GLY A 541 -6.12 -14.34 1.05
C GLY A 541 -7.55 -14.90 1.04
N ARG A 542 -8.51 -14.19 1.67
CA ARG A 542 -9.94 -14.52 1.63
C ARG A 542 -10.54 -14.33 0.25
N SER A 543 -10.27 -13.21 -0.42
CA SER A 543 -10.71 -12.97 -1.80
C SER A 543 -10.15 -14.05 -2.74
N MET A 544 -8.86 -14.40 -2.63
CA MET A 544 -8.24 -15.46 -3.44
C MET A 544 -8.88 -16.82 -3.18
N ALA A 545 -9.09 -17.20 -1.91
CA ALA A 545 -9.79 -18.44 -1.57
C ALA A 545 -11.22 -18.45 -2.14
N ASN A 546 -11.97 -17.36 -2.02
CA ASN A 546 -13.32 -17.23 -2.60
C ASN A 546 -13.31 -17.46 -4.12
N LEU A 547 -12.41 -16.82 -4.87
CA LEU A 547 -12.30 -17.04 -6.32
C LEU A 547 -11.86 -18.49 -6.66
N MET A 548 -10.95 -19.08 -5.87
CA MET A 548 -10.55 -20.49 -5.99
C MET A 548 -11.70 -21.48 -5.72
N ALA A 549 -12.77 -21.06 -5.03
CA ALA A 549 -13.99 -21.82 -4.82
C ALA A 549 -15.03 -21.65 -5.95
N GLY A 550 -14.76 -20.79 -6.93
CA GLY A 550 -15.77 -20.34 -7.91
C GLY A 550 -16.76 -19.32 -7.36
N GLY A 551 -16.46 -18.67 -6.23
CA GLY A 551 -17.24 -17.57 -5.69
C GLY A 551 -17.05 -16.28 -6.48
N ASN A 552 -18.05 -15.40 -6.47
CA ASN A 552 -18.01 -14.13 -7.20
C ASN A 552 -17.04 -13.12 -6.55
N PRO A 553 -16.34 -12.28 -7.33
CA PRO A 553 -15.60 -11.13 -6.83
C PRO A 553 -16.47 -10.20 -5.98
N ALA A 554 -15.92 -9.65 -4.89
CA ALA A 554 -16.63 -8.69 -4.07
C ALA A 554 -16.74 -7.30 -4.72
N LEU A 555 -15.78 -6.93 -5.59
CA LEU A 555 -15.67 -5.65 -6.29
C LEU A 555 -15.98 -4.45 -5.40
N HIS A 556 -15.09 -4.19 -4.43
CA HIS A 556 -15.20 -3.02 -3.55
C HIS A 556 -15.24 -1.73 -4.38
N ALA A 557 -16.41 -1.11 -4.48
CA ALA A 557 -16.71 -0.09 -5.47
C ALA A 557 -16.00 1.26 -5.22
N GLU A 558 -15.82 2.03 -6.31
CA GLU A 558 -15.59 3.48 -6.17
C GLU A 558 -16.79 4.10 -5.44
N PRO A 559 -16.56 5.09 -4.55
CA PRO A 559 -17.64 5.97 -4.13
C PRO A 559 -18.32 6.58 -5.37
N PRO A 560 -19.66 6.71 -5.41
CA PRO A 560 -20.32 7.47 -6.46
C PRO A 560 -19.74 8.89 -6.52
N ARG A 561 -19.51 9.38 -7.74
CA ARG A 561 -18.83 10.66 -8.02
C ARG A 561 -19.71 11.86 -7.68
#